data_AF-A0A969SSC3-F1
#
_entry.id   AF-A0A969SSC3-F1
#
_cell.length_a   1.000
_cell.length_b   1.000
_cell.length_c   1.000
_cell.angle_alpha   90.00
_cell.angle_beta   90.00
_cell.angle_gamma   90.00
#
_symmetry.space_group_name_H-M   'P 1'
#
loop_
_entity.id
_entity.type
_entity.pdbx_description
1 polymer ?
#
loop_
_entity_poly.entity_id
_entity_poly.type
_entity_poly.pdbx_seq_one_letter_code
_entity_poly.pdbx_strand_id
1 'polypeptide(L)' 'MTDSPPDNIKRSKGKFDPTSEMRDWSCASSEEKCLRIAKNTNRRVVEIINTEDEPLPIICIFEEITYD' A
#
# COMPACT_ATOMS: atom_id res chain seq x y z
N MET A 1 8.80 -16.33 -15.62
CA MET A 1 8.27 -14.99 -15.33
C MET A 1 7.21 -15.19 -14.27
N THR A 2 7.56 -14.94 -13.02
CA THR A 2 6.80 -15.42 -11.85
C THR A 2 5.57 -14.54 -11.66
N ASP A 3 4.44 -15.01 -12.17
CA ASP A 3 3.09 -14.59 -11.79
C ASP A 3 2.94 -14.89 -10.29
N SER A 4 3.18 -13.88 -9.45
CA SER A 4 2.76 -13.93 -8.06
C SER A 4 1.22 -14.04 -8.06
N PRO A 5 0.60 -14.74 -7.10
CA PRO A 5 -0.85 -14.88 -7.07
C PRO A 5 -1.51 -13.50 -7.20
N PRO A 6 -2.74 -13.40 -7.73
CA PRO A 6 -3.48 -12.14 -7.78
C PRO A 6 -3.86 -11.74 -6.36
N ASP A 7 -2.86 -11.30 -5.61
CA ASP A 7 -3.02 -10.44 -4.46
C ASP A 7 -3.84 -9.29 -5.00
N ASN A 8 -5.05 -9.11 -4.47
CA ASN A 8 -6.05 -8.13 -4.93
C ASN A 8 -5.59 -6.71 -4.54
N ILE A 9 -4.31 -6.43 -4.76
CA ILE A 9 -3.59 -5.21 -4.46
C ILE A 9 -3.52 -4.44 -5.77
N LYS A 10 -4.24 -3.34 -5.83
CA LYS A 10 -4.17 -2.41 -6.94
C LYS A 10 -2.80 -1.73 -6.92
N ARG A 11 -2.08 -1.74 -8.05
CA ARG A 11 -0.79 -1.05 -8.19
C ARG A 11 -0.96 0.12 -9.13
N SER A 12 -0.60 1.32 -8.68
CA SER A 12 -0.71 2.56 -9.44
C SER A 12 0.60 3.33 -9.39
N LYS A 13 0.82 4.20 -10.38
CA LYS A 13 1.96 5.13 -10.40
C LYS A 13 1.42 6.55 -10.54
N GLY A 14 2.01 7.50 -9.83
CA GLY A 14 1.63 8.91 -9.91
C GLY A 14 1.57 9.60 -8.56
N LYS A 15 1.00 10.81 -8.56
CA LYS A 15 0.90 11.63 -7.35
C LYS A 15 -0.15 11.04 -6.40
N PHE A 16 0.19 11.02 -5.12
CA PHE A 16 -0.70 10.65 -4.04
C PHE A 16 -1.02 11.89 -3.21
N ASP A 17 -2.29 12.14 -2.96
CA ASP A 17 -2.77 13.26 -2.14
C ASP A 17 -3.17 12.77 -0.74
N PRO A 18 -2.25 12.80 0.24
CA PRO A 18 -2.49 12.28 1.59
C PRO A 18 -3.61 13.01 2.34
N THR A 19 -3.92 14.23 1.92
CA THR A 19 -4.96 15.07 2.51
C THR A 19 -6.36 14.76 2.01
N SER A 20 -6.48 14.16 0.81
CA SER A 20 -7.76 13.78 0.22
C SER A 20 -8.08 12.30 0.42
N GLU A 21 -7.09 11.48 0.80
CA GLU A 21 -7.28 10.06 1.07
C GLU A 21 -7.85 9.85 2.48
N MET A 22 -9.06 9.28 2.55
CA MET A 22 -9.73 8.97 3.81
C MET A 22 -9.37 7.58 4.35
N ARG A 23 -8.85 6.70 3.50
CA ARG A 23 -8.40 5.35 3.91
C ARG A 23 -7.11 5.43 4.71
N ASP A 24 -6.82 4.39 5.48
CA ASP A 24 -5.57 4.31 6.23
C ASP A 24 -4.40 4.09 5.26
N TRP A 25 -3.32 4.84 5.41
CA TRP A 25 -2.18 4.76 4.50
C TRP A 25 -0.85 5.00 5.21
N SER A 26 0.24 4.55 4.59
CA SER A 26 1.60 4.81 5.05
C SER A 26 2.55 4.96 3.87
N CYS A 27 3.58 5.79 4.03
CA CYS A 27 4.71 5.81 3.12
C CYS A 27 5.73 4.72 3.47
N ALA A 28 6.43 4.22 2.47
CA ALA A 28 7.41 3.15 2.56
C ALA A 28 8.49 3.31 1.49
N SER A 29 9.66 2.72 1.75
CA SER A 29 10.75 2.70 0.75
C SER A 29 10.54 1.63 -0.32
N SER A 30 9.65 0.65 -0.09
CA SER A 30 9.46 -0.52 -0.97
C SER A 30 8.12 -1.21 -0.70
N GLU A 31 7.60 -1.94 -1.69
CA GLU A 31 6.35 -2.72 -1.56
C GLU A 31 6.40 -3.76 -0.43
N GLU A 32 7.55 -4.42 -0.23
CA GLU A 32 7.74 -5.37 0.87
C GLU A 32 7.49 -4.74 2.25
N LYS A 33 7.87 -3.48 2.44
CA LYS A 33 7.59 -2.77 3.69
C LYS A 33 6.10 -2.50 3.85
N CYS A 34 5.37 -2.18 2.78
CA CYS A 34 3.91 -2.05 2.83
C CYS A 34 3.26 -3.32 3.37
N LEU A 35 3.63 -4.48 2.79
CA LEU A 35 3.09 -5.77 3.20
C LEU A 35 3.44 -6.09 4.66
N ARG A 36 4.65 -5.76 5.10
CA ARG A 36 5.08 -5.96 6.48
C ARG A 36 4.33 -5.06 7.47
N ILE A 37 4.08 -3.80 7.12
CA ILE A 37 3.30 -2.87 7.95
C ILE A 37 1.88 -3.42 8.10
N ALA A 38 1.22 -3.75 6.99
CA ALA A 38 -0.13 -4.30 7.00
C ALA A 38 -0.25 -5.54 7.90
N LYS A 39 0.69 -6.49 7.77
CA LYS A 39 0.75 -7.70 8.60
C LYS A 39 0.93 -7.38 10.08
N ASN A 40 1.76 -6.39 10.43
CA ASN A 40 1.98 -5.99 11.81
C ASN A 40 0.78 -5.25 12.42
N THR A 41 -0.02 -4.57 11.60
CA THR A 41 -1.18 -3.78 12.04
C THR A 41 -2.51 -4.52 11.94
N ASN A 42 -2.52 -5.82 11.59
CA ASN A 42 -3.74 -6.57 11.25
C ASN A 42 -4.61 -5.87 10.19
N ARG A 43 -3.94 -5.28 9.19
CA ARG A 43 -4.57 -4.62 8.06
C ARG A 43 -4.23 -5.36 6.77
N ARG A 44 -4.98 -5.09 5.72
CA ARG A 44 -4.69 -5.61 4.37
C ARG A 44 -4.22 -4.48 3.48
N VAL A 45 -3.14 -4.70 2.71
CA VAL A 45 -2.79 -3.76 1.62
C VAL A 45 -3.81 -3.93 0.51
N VAL A 46 -4.48 -2.84 0.14
CA VAL A 46 -5.47 -2.83 -0.96
C VAL A 46 -4.95 -2.09 -2.18
N GLU A 47 -4.07 -1.11 -1.96
CA GLU A 47 -3.48 -0.33 -3.04
C GLU A 47 -2.03 0.07 -2.72
N ILE A 48 -1.18 0.06 -3.74
CA ILE A 48 0.21 0.50 -3.67
C ILE A 48 0.40 1.54 -4.77
N ILE A 49 0.84 2.74 -4.40
CA ILE A 49 1.07 3.86 -5.31
C ILE A 49 2.55 4.19 -5.30
N ASN A 50 3.21 4.08 -6.45
CA ASN A 50 4.59 4.55 -6.61
C ASN A 50 4.56 6.01 -7.09
N THR A 51 4.96 6.90 -6.19
CA THR A 51 5.05 8.35 -6.40
C THR A 51 6.39 8.75 -7.02
N GLU A 52 7.38 7.86 -7.03
CA GLU A 52 8.76 8.13 -7.43
C GLU A 52 9.43 9.27 -6.62
N ASP A 53 8.82 9.65 -5.48
CA ASP A 53 9.24 10.74 -4.62
C ASP A 53 10.14 10.21 -3.49
N GLU A 54 11.45 10.45 -3.60
CA GLU A 54 12.43 10.02 -2.60
C GLU A 54 12.35 10.89 -1.33
N PRO A 55 12.54 10.33 -0.13
CA PRO A 55 13.14 9.01 0.18
C PRO A 55 12.15 7.85 0.37
N LEU A 56 10.83 8.09 0.29
CA LEU A 56 9.79 7.08 0.50
C LEU A 56 8.81 7.07 -0.68
N PRO A 57 9.23 6.54 -1.84
CA PRO A 57 8.46 6.67 -3.07
C PRO A 57 7.19 5.83 -3.09
N ILE A 58 7.04 4.86 -2.19
CA ILE A 58 5.91 3.94 -2.18
C ILE A 58 4.89 4.38 -1.13
N ILE A 59 3.64 4.54 -1.54
CA ILE A 59 2.51 4.72 -0.65
C ILE A 59 1.73 3.42 -0.61
N CYS A 60 1.46 2.96 0.61
CA CYS A 60 0.69 1.77 0.93
C CYS A 60 -0.67 2.23 1.43
N ILE A 61 -1.75 1.82 0.77
CA ILE A 61 -3.12 2.02 1.25
C ILE A 61 -3.59 0.72 1.89
N PHE A 62 -4.14 0.85 3.08
CA PHE A 62 -4.61 -0.24 3.90
C PHE A 62 -6.12 -0.19 4.09
N GLU A 63 -6.68 -1.36 4.33
CA GLU A 63 -8.05 -1.53 4.78
C GLU A 63 -8.05 -2.36 6.08
N GLU A 64 -8.95 -2.01 7.00
CA GLU A 64 -9.16 -2.79 8.21
C GLU A 64 -9.75 -4.15 7.86
N ILE A 65 -9.20 -5.20 8.44
CA ILE A 65 -9.75 -6.55 8.27
C ILE A 65 -10.94 -6.68 9.23
N THR A 66 -12.12 -6.24 8.80
CA THR A 66 -13.37 -6.51 9.51
C THR A 66 -13.75 -7.97 9.28
N TYR A 67 -13.60 -8.81 10.30
CA TYR A 67 -14.26 -10.11 10.37
C TYR A 67 -15.70 -9.85 10.81
N ASP A 68 -16.66 -10.03 9.90
CA ASP A 68 -18.09 -10.12 10.22
C ASP A 68 -18.39 -11.40 11.02
#